data_AF-A0A9X4X7Y9-F1
#
_entry.id   AF-A0A9X4X7Y9-F1
#
_cell.length_a   1.000
_cell.length_b   1.000
_cell.length_c   1.000
_cell.angle_alpha   90.00
_cell.angle_beta   90.00
_cell.angle_gamma   90.00
#
_symmetry.space_group_name_H-M   'P 1'
#
loop_
_entity.id
_entity.type
_entity.pdbx_description
1 polymer ?
#
loop_
_entity_poly.entity_id
_entity_poly.type
_entity_poly.pdbx_seq_one_letter_code
_entity_poly.pdbx_strand_id
1 'polypeptide(L)'
;MNKYILVGFFILIFPFTCGFLNIAHRGDNEQGKFAEHSWVAYDRAVCAKVDYLELDLQQTADHVLVVSHDENLSRVFGIDKSIANLPYRDLITYENQNGESIHRLVDVFKRYQSSNVKFMIEPKDNSDNDINNLLSLIKKYHLQNRVLLESFSELALLKIHKSDPQIPLTQLAGDFKISPMLQYYANNFYAKKAADYLGEHNKKYLLWGIDTETQMKKYSRPEENVSGILTDYPVKLATILHENNVFKRYYEAAAYPSESISGYMYLKNGKKVYVDQVKMKDNQLFYHVKPNIWISYDNLKNSNKFAPKAQVGKIKLEHDVQVYTDPAFEKKTEKKLRKDSAWNYFAVKKMPGKTAYNLGGAQWVSQ
;
A
#
# COMPACT_ATOMS: atom_id res chain seq x y z
N MET A 1 -57.09 -34.00 -19.60
CA MET A 1 -55.95 -34.15 -20.53
C MET A 1 -55.01 -32.98 -20.30
N ASN A 2 -53.86 -33.24 -19.67
CA ASN A 2 -52.85 -32.25 -19.28
C ASN A 2 -52.22 -31.55 -20.49
N LYS A 3 -52.04 -30.24 -20.40
CA LYS A 3 -50.90 -29.53 -21.03
C LYS A 3 -50.44 -28.41 -20.11
N TYR A 4 -49.58 -28.74 -19.15
CA TYR A 4 -48.71 -27.76 -18.53
C TYR A 4 -47.55 -27.50 -19.49
N ILE A 5 -47.47 -26.29 -20.03
CA ILE A 5 -46.28 -25.82 -20.74
C ILE A 5 -45.24 -25.49 -19.67
N LEU A 6 -44.24 -26.35 -19.54
CA LEU A 6 -43.07 -26.09 -18.72
C LEU A 6 -42.19 -25.07 -19.47
N VAL A 7 -42.38 -23.79 -19.20
CA VAL A 7 -41.43 -22.76 -19.62
C VAL A 7 -40.22 -22.88 -18.70
N GLY A 8 -39.20 -23.60 -19.16
CA GLY A 8 -37.91 -23.66 -18.50
C GLY A 8 -37.28 -22.27 -18.47
N PHE A 9 -37.30 -21.61 -17.31
CA PHE A 9 -36.40 -20.51 -17.04
C PHE A 9 -34.98 -21.08 -17.02
N PHE A 10 -34.27 -20.98 -18.14
CA PHE A 10 -32.81 -20.95 -18.12
C PHE A 10 -32.43 -19.65 -17.39
N ILE A 11 -32.32 -19.74 -16.06
CA ILE A 11 -31.49 -18.79 -15.32
C ILE A 11 -30.08 -19.07 -15.84
N LEU A 12 -29.64 -18.26 -16.79
CA LEU A 12 -28.22 -18.01 -17.01
C LEU A 12 -27.69 -17.59 -15.65
N ILE A 13 -27.15 -18.56 -14.91
CA ILE A 13 -26.27 -18.32 -13.78
C ILE A 13 -25.05 -17.68 -14.43
N PHE A 14 -25.10 -16.36 -14.66
CA PHE A 14 -23.90 -15.55 -14.65
C PHE A 14 -23.33 -15.81 -13.25
N PRO A 15 -22.20 -16.54 -13.10
CA PRO A 15 -21.54 -16.49 -11.83
C PRO A 15 -21.12 -15.04 -11.70
N PHE A 16 -21.73 -14.33 -10.75
CA PHE A 16 -21.18 -13.09 -10.23
C PHE A 16 -19.81 -13.44 -9.63
N THR A 17 -18.78 -13.53 -10.47
CA THR A 17 -17.42 -13.35 -10.02
C THR A 17 -17.27 -11.85 -9.82
N CYS A 18 -17.47 -11.44 -8.57
CA CYS A 18 -16.80 -10.32 -7.94
C CYS A 18 -15.50 -10.01 -8.71
N GLY A 19 -15.41 -8.79 -9.27
CA GLY A 19 -14.42 -8.43 -10.28
C GLY A 19 -12.96 -8.61 -9.85
N PHE A 20 -12.06 -8.58 -10.83
CA PHE A 20 -10.62 -8.73 -10.63
C PHE A 20 -10.09 -7.65 -9.68
N LEU A 21 -9.50 -8.03 -8.54
CA LEU A 21 -9.08 -7.08 -7.51
C LEU A 21 -7.79 -6.34 -7.91
N ASN A 22 -7.82 -5.02 -7.78
CA ASN A 22 -6.66 -4.14 -7.83
C ASN A 22 -6.36 -3.69 -6.40
N ILE A 23 -5.23 -4.16 -5.86
CA ILE A 23 -4.82 -3.94 -4.48
C ILE A 23 -3.52 -3.15 -4.51
N ALA A 24 -3.54 -1.96 -3.90
CA ALA A 24 -2.37 -1.08 -3.84
C ALA A 24 -1.44 -1.53 -2.72
N HIS A 25 -0.34 -2.20 -3.07
CA HIS A 25 0.67 -2.68 -2.13
C HIS A 25 1.37 -1.47 -1.49
N ARG A 26 1.06 -1.19 -0.22
CA ARG A 26 1.52 -0.01 0.51
C ARG A 26 1.21 1.33 -0.17
N GLY A 27 0.14 1.37 -0.98
CA GLY A 27 -0.22 2.50 -1.85
C GLY A 27 0.40 2.45 -3.26
N ASP A 28 0.17 3.47 -4.08
CA ASP A 28 0.81 3.62 -5.39
C ASP A 28 2.23 4.20 -5.24
N ASN A 29 3.14 3.38 -4.73
CA ASN A 29 4.51 3.78 -4.41
C ASN A 29 5.44 3.82 -5.64
N GLU A 30 5.01 3.22 -6.78
CA GLU A 30 5.75 3.14 -8.05
C GLU A 30 7.20 2.63 -7.88
N GLN A 31 7.40 1.60 -7.04
CA GLN A 31 8.71 1.04 -6.65
C GLN A 31 9.66 2.10 -6.08
N GLY A 32 9.17 2.87 -5.11
CA GLY A 32 9.97 3.82 -4.35
C GLY A 32 10.09 5.22 -4.97
N LYS A 33 9.36 5.52 -6.05
CA LYS A 33 9.21 6.91 -6.51
C LYS A 33 8.49 7.77 -5.47
N PHE A 34 7.48 7.20 -4.83
CA PHE A 34 6.88 7.71 -3.60
C PHE A 34 7.23 6.75 -2.47
N ALA A 35 7.38 7.27 -1.26
CA ALA A 35 7.54 6.45 -0.08
C ALA A 35 6.30 5.56 0.06
N GLU A 36 6.52 4.28 0.32
CA GLU A 36 5.46 3.38 0.77
C GLU A 36 4.76 3.94 2.02
N HIS A 37 3.48 3.61 2.17
CA HIS A 37 2.62 4.08 3.25
C HIS A 37 2.55 5.61 3.43
N SER A 38 2.82 6.40 2.39
CA SER A 38 2.64 7.87 2.39
C SER A 38 1.24 8.29 1.96
N TRP A 39 0.83 9.52 2.32
CA TRP A 39 -0.41 10.10 1.85
C TRP A 39 -0.44 10.19 0.33
N VAL A 40 0.66 10.63 -0.30
CA VAL A 40 0.72 10.68 -1.77
C VAL A 40 0.52 9.31 -2.41
N ALA A 41 1.13 8.24 -1.89
CA ALA A 41 0.95 6.89 -2.43
C ALA A 41 -0.50 6.40 -2.27
N TYR A 42 -1.09 6.60 -1.09
CA TYR A 42 -2.47 6.20 -0.83
C TYR A 42 -3.49 7.04 -1.63
N ASP A 43 -3.32 8.36 -1.70
CA ASP A 43 -4.23 9.27 -2.40
C ASP A 43 -4.25 8.97 -3.90
N ARG A 44 -3.09 8.64 -4.50
CA ARG A 44 -2.98 8.19 -5.89
C ARG A 44 -3.76 6.90 -6.11
N ALA A 45 -3.59 5.92 -5.24
CA ALA A 45 -4.33 4.66 -5.31
C ALA A 45 -5.84 4.86 -5.14
N VAL A 46 -6.28 5.70 -4.20
CA VAL A 46 -7.69 6.03 -3.99
C VAL A 46 -8.28 6.75 -5.20
N CYS A 47 -7.56 7.72 -5.79
CA CYS A 47 -7.96 8.34 -7.06
C CYS A 47 -8.15 7.30 -8.16
N ALA A 48 -7.26 6.30 -8.24
CA ALA A 48 -7.34 5.21 -9.21
C ALA A 48 -8.39 4.14 -8.86
N LYS A 49 -9.22 4.37 -7.84
CA LYS A 49 -10.36 3.52 -7.47
C LYS A 49 -9.95 2.06 -7.23
N VAL A 50 -8.80 1.86 -6.58
CA VAL A 50 -8.39 0.53 -6.12
C VAL A 50 -9.44 -0.06 -5.18
N ASP A 51 -9.52 -1.40 -5.15
CA ASP A 51 -10.45 -2.07 -4.24
C ASP A 51 -9.95 -1.99 -2.81
N TYR A 52 -8.64 -2.18 -2.62
CA TYR A 52 -8.00 -2.19 -1.31
C TYR A 52 -6.71 -1.36 -1.33
N LEU A 53 -6.50 -0.61 -0.24
CA LEU A 53 -5.15 -0.23 0.19
C LEU A 53 -4.60 -1.37 1.05
N GLU A 54 -3.45 -1.92 0.70
CA GLU A 54 -2.75 -2.87 1.55
C GLU A 54 -1.87 -2.11 2.57
N LEU A 55 -1.93 -2.57 3.82
CA LEU A 55 -1.35 -1.92 5.00
C LEU A 55 -0.62 -2.94 5.89
N ASP A 56 0.69 -2.83 5.97
CA ASP A 56 1.50 -3.49 6.99
C ASP A 56 1.43 -2.73 8.33
N LEU A 57 1.23 -3.42 9.45
CA LEU A 57 1.18 -2.81 10.78
C LEU A 57 2.36 -3.19 11.66
N GLN A 58 2.88 -2.18 12.35
CA GLN A 58 3.84 -2.30 13.44
C GLN A 58 3.28 -1.58 14.67
N GLN A 59 3.77 -1.94 15.86
CA GLN A 59 3.34 -1.33 17.13
C GLN A 59 4.47 -0.54 17.77
N THR A 60 4.16 0.66 18.27
CA THR A 60 5.10 1.51 19.03
C THR A 60 5.23 1.07 20.48
N ALA A 61 6.22 1.59 21.21
CA ALA A 61 6.43 1.31 22.64
C ALA A 61 5.23 1.72 23.51
N ASP A 62 4.44 2.70 23.07
CA ASP A 62 3.20 3.17 23.70
C ASP A 62 1.93 2.57 23.07
N HIS A 63 2.06 1.41 22.43
CA HIS A 63 0.97 0.58 21.89
C HIS A 63 0.12 1.21 20.77
N VAL A 64 0.68 2.19 20.06
CA VAL A 64 0.03 2.79 18.89
C VAL A 64 0.32 1.96 17.64
N LEU A 65 -0.72 1.56 16.90
CA LEU A 65 -0.57 0.91 15.60
C LEU A 65 -0.19 1.94 14.53
N VAL A 66 0.92 1.69 13.86
CA VAL A 66 1.46 2.52 12.77
C VAL A 66 1.60 1.70 11.50
N VAL A 67 1.49 2.36 10.35
CA VAL A 67 1.66 1.72 9.04
C VAL A 67 3.14 1.69 8.64
N SER A 68 3.74 0.51 8.58
CA SER A 68 5.13 0.28 8.18
C SER A 68 5.34 -1.20 7.91
N HIS A 69 5.98 -1.53 6.78
CA HIS A 69 6.37 -2.91 6.50
C HIS A 69 7.47 -3.40 7.45
N ASP A 70 8.53 -2.61 7.61
CA ASP A 70 9.69 -2.99 8.41
C ASP A 70 9.46 -2.64 9.89
N GLU A 71 10.02 -3.46 10.78
CA GLU A 71 10.09 -3.19 12.22
C GLU A 71 11.04 -2.04 12.59
N ASN A 72 11.93 -1.64 11.67
CA ASN A 72 12.97 -0.64 11.86
C ASN A 72 12.80 0.51 10.86
N LEU A 73 12.99 1.74 11.32
CA LEU A 73 12.84 2.96 10.53
C LEU A 73 13.94 3.16 9.47
N SER A 74 14.96 2.30 9.43
CA SER A 74 16.17 2.46 8.61
C SER A 74 15.89 2.53 7.13
N ARG A 75 14.94 1.77 6.61
CA ARG A 75 14.72 1.71 5.16
C ARG A 75 13.94 2.91 4.63
N VAL A 76 12.90 3.35 5.34
CA VAL A 76 11.96 4.36 4.82
C VAL A 76 12.31 5.76 5.32
N PHE A 77 12.75 5.86 6.58
CA PHE A 77 13.07 7.12 7.25
C PHE A 77 14.58 7.30 7.42
N GLY A 78 15.36 6.23 7.18
CA GLY A 78 16.79 6.21 7.41
C GLY A 78 17.17 6.34 8.87
N ILE A 79 16.32 5.99 9.82
CA ILE A 79 16.68 6.07 11.24
C ILE A 79 16.93 4.67 11.74
N ASP A 80 18.12 4.38 12.26
CA ASP A 80 18.42 3.05 12.80
C ASP A 80 17.88 2.90 14.22
N LYS A 81 16.56 2.76 14.28
CA LYS A 81 15.79 2.53 15.49
C LYS A 81 14.61 1.62 15.17
N SER A 82 14.36 0.66 16.05
CA SER A 82 13.15 -0.17 16.02
C SER A 82 11.93 0.66 16.44
N ILE A 83 10.81 0.48 15.74
CA ILE A 83 9.53 1.14 16.01
C ILE A 83 9.03 0.75 17.41
N ALA A 84 9.17 -0.52 17.78
CA ALA A 84 8.72 -1.05 19.07
C ALA A 84 9.45 -0.43 20.28
N ASN A 85 10.59 0.23 20.07
CA ASN A 85 11.39 0.86 21.12
C ASN A 85 11.10 2.36 21.30
N LEU A 86 10.20 2.95 20.50
CA LEU A 86 9.92 4.39 20.53
C LEU A 86 8.43 4.65 20.77
N PRO A 87 8.07 5.66 21.59
CA PRO A 87 6.70 6.13 21.64
C PRO A 87 6.35 6.88 20.35
N TYR A 88 5.08 6.88 19.96
CA TYR A 88 4.65 7.48 18.68
C TYR A 88 5.05 8.95 18.54
N ARG A 89 5.05 9.72 19.64
CA ARG A 89 5.46 11.13 19.66
C ARG A 89 6.90 11.37 19.17
N ASP A 90 7.78 10.38 19.29
CA ASP A 90 9.17 10.51 18.83
C ASP A 90 9.25 10.20 17.33
N LEU A 91 8.37 9.33 16.83
CA LEU A 91 8.33 8.93 15.42
C LEU A 91 7.91 10.07 14.49
N ILE A 92 7.05 10.99 14.96
CA ILE A 92 6.62 12.16 14.18
C ILE A 92 7.72 13.21 13.95
N THR A 93 8.92 12.99 14.53
CA THR A 93 10.10 13.83 14.29
C THR A 93 10.93 13.38 13.08
N TYR A 94 10.65 12.18 12.56
CA TYR A 94 11.35 11.60 11.42
C TYR A 94 10.51 11.78 10.16
N GLU A 95 11.16 12.16 9.07
CA GLU A 95 10.51 12.38 7.76
C GLU A 95 11.09 11.42 6.72
N ASN A 96 10.21 10.81 5.93
CA ASN A 96 10.58 10.05 4.74
C ASN A 96 10.90 11.00 3.56
N GLN A 97 11.04 10.44 2.36
CA GLN A 97 11.47 11.21 1.20
C GLN A 97 10.37 12.18 0.78
N ASN A 98 9.10 11.86 0.99
CA ASN A 98 7.98 12.79 0.79
C ASN A 98 7.76 13.73 1.98
N GLY A 99 8.76 13.91 2.86
CA GLY A 99 8.67 14.80 4.02
C GLY A 99 7.55 14.44 4.99
N GLU A 100 7.07 13.20 4.95
CA GLU A 100 5.99 12.70 5.79
C GLU A 100 6.58 11.83 6.91
N SER A 101 6.03 11.96 8.11
CA SER A 101 6.31 11.03 9.19
C SER A 101 5.48 9.76 9.06
N ILE A 102 5.82 8.75 9.85
CA ILE A 102 5.02 7.52 9.94
C ILE A 102 3.59 7.82 10.42
N HIS A 103 2.61 7.21 9.75
CA HIS A 103 1.20 7.45 10.04
C HIS A 103 0.66 6.42 11.02
N ARG A 104 -0.27 6.83 11.89
CA ARG A 104 -1.05 5.89 12.69
C ARG A 104 -2.14 5.28 11.83
N LEU A 105 -2.50 4.02 12.10
CA LEU A 105 -3.64 3.37 11.46
C LEU A 105 -4.93 4.20 11.58
N VAL A 106 -5.14 4.82 12.76
CA VAL A 106 -6.32 5.67 13.01
C VAL A 106 -6.37 6.89 12.10
N ASP A 107 -5.22 7.43 11.68
CA ASP A 107 -5.18 8.57 10.77
C ASP A 107 -5.52 8.13 9.34
N VAL A 108 -5.08 6.93 8.94
CA VAL A 108 -5.45 6.30 7.65
C VAL A 108 -6.95 6.06 7.58
N PHE A 109 -7.55 5.46 8.63
CA PHE A 109 -9.00 5.25 8.70
C PHE A 109 -9.78 6.56 8.60
N LYS A 110 -9.39 7.58 9.38
CA LYS A 110 -10.03 8.90 9.33
C LYS A 110 -9.92 9.55 7.95
N ARG A 111 -8.75 9.44 7.29
CA ARG A 111 -8.53 10.07 5.98
C ARG A 111 -9.47 9.53 4.92
N TYR A 112 -9.74 8.23 4.94
CA TYR A 112 -10.51 7.53 3.91
C TYR A 112 -11.91 7.08 4.39
N GLN A 113 -12.37 7.56 5.54
CA GLN A 113 -13.68 7.21 6.08
C GLN A 113 -14.81 7.54 5.08
N SER A 114 -14.69 8.70 4.40
CA SER A 114 -15.65 9.19 3.40
C SER A 114 -15.47 8.63 2.00
N SER A 115 -14.43 7.83 1.75
CA SER A 115 -14.24 7.15 0.47
C SER A 115 -14.78 5.72 0.53
N ASN A 116 -14.90 5.06 -0.63
CA ASN A 116 -15.33 3.67 -0.74
C ASN A 116 -14.19 2.65 -0.69
N VAL A 117 -12.93 3.11 -0.53
CA VAL A 117 -11.77 2.21 -0.54
C VAL A 117 -11.82 1.25 0.65
N LYS A 118 -11.39 0.00 0.46
CA LYS A 118 -11.28 -0.97 1.54
C LYS A 118 -9.82 -1.08 2.00
N PHE A 119 -9.59 -1.81 3.09
CA PHE A 119 -8.25 -2.02 3.64
C PHE A 119 -7.94 -3.51 3.70
N MET A 120 -6.79 -3.89 3.19
CA MET A 120 -6.18 -5.21 3.34
C MET A 120 -5.05 -5.02 4.34
N ILE A 121 -5.10 -5.67 5.50
CA ILE A 121 -4.23 -5.32 6.63
C ILE A 121 -3.46 -6.54 7.12
N GLU A 122 -2.14 -6.42 7.16
CA GLU A 122 -1.22 -7.40 7.73
C GLU A 122 -0.70 -6.94 9.10
N PRO A 123 -1.20 -7.48 10.23
CA PRO A 123 -0.51 -7.33 11.51
C PRO A 123 0.80 -8.13 11.50
N LYS A 124 1.94 -7.44 11.64
CA LYS A 124 3.26 -8.10 11.68
C LYS A 124 3.55 -8.75 13.03
N ASP A 125 2.93 -8.24 14.11
CA ASP A 125 2.92 -8.88 15.42
C ASP A 125 1.66 -9.74 15.59
N ASN A 126 1.84 -10.97 16.08
CA ASN A 126 0.77 -11.94 16.29
C ASN A 126 0.39 -12.07 17.78
N SER A 127 0.83 -11.11 18.61
CA SER A 127 0.46 -11.02 20.02
C SER A 127 -1.04 -10.74 20.16
N ASP A 128 -1.64 -11.27 21.23
CA ASP A 128 -3.07 -11.08 21.48
C ASP A 128 -3.40 -9.60 21.71
N ASN A 129 -2.45 -8.83 22.26
CA ASN A 129 -2.60 -7.40 22.46
C ASN A 129 -2.71 -6.64 21.13
N ASP A 130 -1.84 -6.95 20.16
CA ASP A 130 -1.84 -6.29 18.84
C ASP A 130 -3.12 -6.60 18.06
N ILE A 131 -3.48 -7.89 17.99
CA ILE A 131 -4.71 -8.35 17.34
C ILE A 131 -5.95 -7.71 17.98
N ASN A 132 -6.06 -7.71 19.31
CA ASN A 132 -7.20 -7.11 20.01
C ASN A 132 -7.27 -5.59 19.81
N ASN A 133 -6.13 -4.90 19.76
CA ASN A 133 -6.07 -3.48 19.48
C ASN A 133 -6.57 -3.19 18.05
N LEU A 134 -6.09 -3.93 17.06
CA LEU A 134 -6.54 -3.83 15.67
C LEU A 134 -8.05 -4.04 15.55
N LEU A 135 -8.58 -5.15 16.08
CA LEU A 135 -10.02 -5.46 16.02
C LEU A 135 -10.86 -4.38 16.73
N SER A 136 -10.37 -3.85 17.86
CA SER A 136 -11.03 -2.76 18.58
C SER A 136 -11.09 -1.48 17.75
N LEU A 137 -10.03 -1.14 17.01
CA LEU A 137 -10.02 0.00 16.10
C LEU A 137 -10.96 -0.22 14.92
N ILE A 138 -10.93 -1.39 14.28
CA ILE A 138 -11.85 -1.73 13.17
C ILE A 138 -13.31 -1.54 13.61
N LYS A 139 -13.67 -2.06 14.79
CA LYS A 139 -15.01 -1.91 15.36
C LYS A 139 -15.35 -0.45 15.66
N LYS A 140 -14.41 0.30 16.26
CA LYS A 140 -14.59 1.71 16.63
C LYS A 140 -14.86 2.60 15.42
N TYR A 141 -14.26 2.30 14.26
CA TYR A 141 -14.46 3.07 13.02
C TYR A 141 -15.52 2.46 12.10
N HIS A 142 -16.23 1.41 12.53
CA HIS A 142 -17.26 0.69 11.77
C HIS A 142 -16.77 0.14 10.43
N LEU A 143 -15.56 -0.42 10.40
CA LEU A 143 -14.87 -0.87 9.19
C LEU A 143 -14.93 -2.38 8.94
N GLN A 144 -15.69 -3.16 9.72
CA GLN A 144 -15.74 -4.63 9.59
C GLN A 144 -16.06 -5.10 8.16
N ASN A 145 -16.95 -4.38 7.45
CA ASN A 145 -17.31 -4.69 6.06
C ASN A 145 -16.37 -4.06 5.00
N ARG A 146 -15.33 -3.35 5.45
CA ARG A 146 -14.33 -2.65 4.62
C ARG A 146 -12.91 -3.15 4.91
N VAL A 147 -12.74 -4.21 5.70
CA VAL A 147 -11.43 -4.77 6.04
C VAL A 147 -11.35 -6.23 5.61
N LEU A 148 -10.19 -6.58 5.08
CA LEU A 148 -9.70 -7.94 4.93
C LEU A 148 -8.41 -8.05 5.75
N LEU A 149 -8.21 -9.14 6.49
CA LEU A 149 -6.98 -9.36 7.25
C LEU A 149 -6.13 -10.44 6.63
N GLU A 150 -4.82 -10.27 6.66
CA GLU A 150 -3.88 -11.21 6.07
C GLU A 150 -2.68 -11.48 6.98
N SER A 151 -2.04 -12.63 6.79
CA SER A 151 -0.82 -12.97 7.52
C SER A 151 -0.10 -14.15 6.85
N PHE A 152 1.22 -14.22 7.03
CA PHE A 152 2.00 -15.42 6.79
C PHE A 152 1.78 -16.49 7.88
N SER A 153 1.31 -16.08 9.07
CA SER A 153 1.11 -16.96 10.21
C SER A 153 -0.33 -17.51 10.25
N GLU A 154 -0.49 -18.80 9.98
CA GLU A 154 -1.79 -19.49 10.12
C GLU A 154 -2.33 -19.37 11.56
N LEU A 155 -1.45 -19.39 12.57
CA LEU A 155 -1.83 -19.20 13.96
C LEU A 155 -2.45 -17.82 14.21
N ALA A 156 -1.91 -16.77 13.59
CA ALA A 156 -2.47 -15.42 13.69
C ALA A 156 -3.86 -15.34 13.06
N LEU A 157 -4.03 -15.92 11.87
CA LEU A 157 -5.32 -16.00 11.18
C LEU A 157 -6.36 -16.76 12.02
N LEU A 158 -5.96 -17.86 12.65
CA LEU A 158 -6.83 -18.62 13.58
C LEU A 158 -7.25 -17.79 14.79
N LYS A 159 -6.34 -17.01 15.39
CA LYS A 159 -6.66 -16.11 16.51
C LYS A 159 -7.64 -15.01 16.10
N ILE A 160 -7.39 -14.40 14.94
CA ILE A 160 -8.27 -13.36 14.37
C ILE A 160 -9.66 -13.94 14.13
N HIS A 161 -9.77 -15.08 13.45
CA HIS A 161 -11.06 -15.70 13.14
C HIS A 161 -11.86 -16.09 14.38
N LYS A 162 -11.18 -16.58 15.43
CA LYS A 162 -11.84 -16.87 16.72
C LYS A 162 -12.41 -15.60 17.37
N SER A 163 -11.74 -14.47 17.18
CA SER A 163 -12.10 -13.19 17.80
C SER A 163 -13.18 -12.44 17.01
N ASP A 164 -13.09 -12.45 15.69
CA ASP A 164 -14.10 -11.89 14.78
C ASP A 164 -14.20 -12.72 13.49
N PRO A 165 -15.14 -13.70 13.42
CA PRO A 165 -15.27 -14.58 12.26
C PRO A 165 -15.93 -13.90 11.05
N GLN A 166 -16.41 -12.67 11.17
CA GLN A 166 -17.06 -11.94 10.07
C GLN A 166 -16.03 -11.30 9.13
N ILE A 167 -14.83 -11.02 9.63
CA ILE A 167 -13.78 -10.40 8.82
C ILE A 167 -13.15 -11.46 7.92
N PRO A 168 -13.15 -11.26 6.58
CA PRO A 168 -12.55 -12.22 5.66
C PRO A 168 -11.03 -12.24 5.79
N LEU A 169 -10.46 -13.43 5.56
CA LEU A 169 -9.04 -13.69 5.76
C LEU A 169 -8.31 -14.11 4.47
N THR A 170 -7.06 -13.66 4.35
CA THR A 170 -6.10 -14.07 3.33
C THR A 170 -4.91 -14.79 3.96
N GLN A 171 -4.62 -16.00 3.49
CA GLN A 171 -3.35 -16.66 3.79
C GLN A 171 -2.26 -16.19 2.83
N LEU A 172 -1.16 -15.68 3.37
CA LEU A 172 0.05 -15.37 2.60
C LEU A 172 0.95 -16.61 2.52
N ALA A 173 1.29 -17.03 1.30
CA ALA A 173 2.15 -18.19 1.02
C ALA A 173 1.64 -19.52 1.62
N GLY A 174 2.48 -20.55 1.58
CA GLY A 174 2.17 -21.89 2.10
C GLY A 174 1.48 -22.82 1.09
N ASP A 175 0.95 -23.92 1.60
CA ASP A 175 0.59 -25.12 0.81
C ASP A 175 -0.82 -25.06 0.16
N PHE A 176 -1.46 -23.90 0.15
CA PHE A 176 -2.83 -23.68 -0.40
C PHE A 176 -3.91 -24.64 0.13
N LYS A 177 -3.74 -25.16 1.34
CA LYS A 177 -4.71 -26.06 1.97
C LYS A 177 -6.04 -25.33 2.19
N ILE A 178 -7.13 -25.92 1.68
CA ILE A 178 -8.48 -25.36 1.81
C ILE A 178 -8.88 -25.31 3.29
N SER A 179 -9.33 -24.13 3.71
CA SER A 179 -9.87 -23.88 5.04
C SER A 179 -11.22 -23.16 4.91
N PRO A 180 -12.25 -23.53 5.71
CA PRO A 180 -13.51 -22.79 5.76
C PRO A 180 -13.32 -21.32 6.21
N MET A 181 -12.32 -21.08 7.05
CA MET A 181 -11.98 -19.77 7.60
C MET A 181 -11.40 -18.81 6.55
N LEU A 182 -10.68 -19.32 5.56
CA LEU A 182 -9.94 -18.50 4.58
C LEU A 182 -10.79 -18.26 3.33
N GLN A 183 -10.87 -17.02 2.85
CA GLN A 183 -11.54 -16.70 1.58
C GLN A 183 -10.54 -16.50 0.45
N TYR A 184 -9.34 -16.03 0.80
CA TYR A 184 -8.29 -15.65 -0.13
C TYR A 184 -6.98 -16.37 0.21
N TYR A 185 -6.20 -16.63 -0.83
CA TYR A 185 -4.85 -17.14 -0.74
C TYR A 185 -3.99 -16.31 -1.68
N ALA A 186 -2.84 -15.87 -1.21
CA ALA A 186 -1.96 -15.04 -2.01
C ALA A 186 -0.57 -15.67 -2.11
N ASN A 187 0.14 -15.42 -3.22
CA ASN A 187 1.53 -15.86 -3.39
C ASN A 187 2.35 -14.89 -4.27
N ASN A 188 3.68 -14.91 -4.14
CA ASN A 188 4.60 -14.13 -4.99
C ASN A 188 4.94 -14.79 -6.32
N PHE A 189 4.54 -16.05 -6.51
CA PHE A 189 4.67 -16.76 -7.77
C PHE A 189 3.33 -17.34 -8.20
N TYR A 190 3.17 -17.47 -9.51
CA TYR A 190 1.99 -18.05 -10.11
C TYR A 190 2.14 -19.57 -10.24
N ALA A 191 1.11 -20.30 -9.81
CA ALA A 191 0.98 -21.73 -10.08
C ALA A 191 -0.43 -22.04 -10.61
N LYS A 192 -0.55 -22.43 -11.89
CA LYS A 192 -1.83 -22.78 -12.54
C LYS A 192 -2.62 -23.82 -11.74
N LYS A 193 -1.95 -24.87 -11.25
CA LYS A 193 -2.57 -25.91 -10.42
C LYS A 193 -3.20 -25.35 -9.14
N ALA A 194 -2.52 -24.39 -8.49
CA ALA A 194 -3.04 -23.75 -7.29
C ALA A 194 -4.22 -22.84 -7.63
N ALA A 195 -4.12 -22.04 -8.70
CA ALA A 195 -5.20 -21.18 -9.17
C ALA A 195 -6.48 -21.97 -9.48
N ASP A 196 -6.34 -23.08 -10.20
CA ASP A 196 -7.45 -23.97 -10.58
C ASP A 196 -8.05 -24.65 -9.35
N TYR A 197 -7.21 -25.22 -8.49
CA TYR A 197 -7.64 -25.86 -7.26
C TYR A 197 -8.41 -24.90 -6.35
N LEU A 198 -7.91 -23.69 -6.15
CA LEU A 198 -8.59 -22.66 -5.35
C LEU A 198 -9.91 -22.24 -6.00
N GLY A 199 -9.93 -22.05 -7.32
CA GLY A 199 -11.13 -21.70 -8.09
C GLY A 199 -12.24 -22.74 -7.95
N GLU A 200 -11.91 -24.03 -8.10
CA GLU A 200 -12.84 -25.16 -7.94
C GLU A 200 -13.46 -25.23 -6.53
N HIS A 201 -12.74 -24.73 -5.51
CA HIS A 201 -13.18 -24.70 -4.12
C HIS A 201 -13.79 -23.36 -3.70
N ASN A 202 -14.16 -22.50 -4.68
CA ASN A 202 -14.71 -21.16 -4.45
C ASN A 202 -13.81 -20.26 -3.58
N LYS A 203 -12.49 -20.47 -3.65
CA LYS A 203 -11.48 -19.61 -3.02
C LYS A 203 -10.86 -18.67 -4.04
N LYS A 204 -10.34 -17.54 -3.56
CA LYS A 204 -9.73 -16.52 -4.42
C LYS A 204 -8.22 -16.64 -4.38
N TYR A 205 -7.58 -16.59 -5.54
CA TYR A 205 -6.13 -16.62 -5.66
C TYR A 205 -5.60 -15.24 -6.04
N LEU A 206 -4.74 -14.67 -5.20
CA LEU A 206 -4.14 -13.35 -5.40
C LEU A 206 -2.64 -13.51 -5.69
N LEU A 207 -2.08 -12.60 -6.48
CA LEU A 207 -0.64 -12.53 -6.70
C LEU A 207 -0.10 -11.21 -6.21
N TRP A 208 0.98 -11.24 -5.41
CA TRP A 208 1.72 -10.04 -5.04
C TRP A 208 3.06 -9.97 -5.76
N GLY A 209 3.63 -8.76 -5.88
CA GLY A 209 4.88 -8.52 -6.62
C GLY A 209 4.71 -8.55 -8.14
N ILE A 210 3.48 -8.30 -8.63
CA ILE A 210 3.18 -8.25 -10.06
C ILE A 210 3.25 -6.80 -10.54
N ASP A 211 4.44 -6.38 -10.99
CA ASP A 211 4.74 -4.96 -11.20
C ASP A 211 5.02 -4.57 -12.67
N THR A 212 5.08 -5.55 -13.57
CA THR A 212 5.22 -5.28 -15.00
C THR A 212 3.90 -5.34 -15.73
N GLU A 213 3.74 -4.48 -16.74
CA GLU A 213 2.55 -4.48 -17.61
C GLU A 213 2.30 -5.85 -18.26
N THR A 214 3.37 -6.53 -18.69
CA THR A 214 3.29 -7.88 -19.26
C THR A 214 2.70 -8.88 -18.28
N GLN A 215 3.16 -8.88 -17.02
CA GLN A 215 2.60 -9.77 -15.99
C GLN A 215 1.16 -9.37 -15.65
N MET A 216 0.85 -8.08 -15.50
CA MET A 216 -0.51 -7.60 -15.24
C MET A 216 -1.49 -8.04 -16.34
N LYS A 217 -1.13 -7.84 -17.61
CA LYS A 217 -1.94 -8.26 -18.77
C LYS A 217 -2.07 -9.77 -18.91
N LYS A 218 -1.08 -10.55 -18.44
CA LYS A 218 -1.16 -12.01 -18.41
C LYS A 218 -2.11 -12.48 -17.32
N TYR A 219 -1.85 -12.09 -16.07
CA TYR A 219 -2.58 -12.61 -14.91
C TYR A 219 -3.97 -12.00 -14.73
N SER A 220 -4.30 -10.92 -15.44
CA SER A 220 -5.69 -10.42 -15.54
C SER A 220 -6.54 -11.13 -16.61
N ARG A 221 -6.07 -12.25 -17.17
CA ARG A 221 -6.87 -13.04 -18.11
C ARG A 221 -7.65 -14.14 -17.37
N PRO A 222 -8.91 -14.41 -17.74
CA PRO A 222 -9.75 -15.41 -17.05
C PRO A 222 -9.11 -16.80 -16.97
N GLU A 223 -8.41 -17.24 -18.02
CA GLU A 223 -7.80 -18.57 -18.08
C GLU A 223 -6.72 -18.81 -17.02
N GLU A 224 -6.16 -17.74 -16.45
CA GLU A 224 -5.16 -17.85 -15.39
C GLU A 224 -5.78 -18.09 -14.00
N ASN A 225 -7.11 -17.95 -13.86
CA ASN A 225 -7.84 -18.13 -12.59
C ASN A 225 -7.28 -17.31 -11.41
N VAL A 226 -6.61 -16.20 -11.70
CA VAL A 226 -6.18 -15.21 -10.71
C VAL A 226 -7.35 -14.25 -10.44
N SER A 227 -7.64 -14.03 -9.16
CA SER A 227 -8.73 -13.19 -8.69
C SER A 227 -8.33 -11.74 -8.43
N GLY A 228 -7.03 -11.45 -8.35
CA GLY A 228 -6.53 -10.10 -8.11
C GLY A 228 -5.02 -10.00 -8.01
N ILE A 229 -4.54 -8.77 -8.05
CA ILE A 229 -3.12 -8.42 -7.99
C ILE A 229 -2.88 -7.40 -6.87
N LEU A 230 -1.88 -7.69 -6.03
CA LEU A 230 -1.18 -6.73 -5.18
C LEU A 230 0.04 -6.20 -5.94
N THR A 231 0.09 -4.89 -6.18
CA THR A 231 1.16 -4.26 -6.98
C THR A 231 1.56 -2.90 -6.43
N ASP A 232 2.81 -2.52 -6.69
CA ASP A 232 3.34 -1.17 -6.45
C ASP A 232 2.87 -0.16 -7.53
N TYR A 233 2.19 -0.62 -8.59
CA TYR A 233 1.69 0.19 -9.70
C TYR A 233 0.16 0.06 -9.91
N PRO A 234 -0.68 0.25 -8.88
CA PRO A 234 -2.13 0.09 -8.98
C PRO A 234 -2.78 1.05 -9.98
N VAL A 235 -2.22 2.24 -10.22
CA VAL A 235 -2.72 3.17 -11.25
C VAL A 235 -2.57 2.57 -12.64
N LYS A 236 -1.44 1.91 -12.91
CA LYS A 236 -1.20 1.22 -14.18
C LYS A 236 -2.15 0.04 -14.35
N LEU A 237 -2.33 -0.76 -13.30
CA LEU A 237 -3.30 -1.86 -13.33
C LEU A 237 -4.73 -1.36 -13.55
N ALA A 238 -5.13 -0.24 -12.94
CA ALA A 238 -6.44 0.36 -13.18
C ALA A 238 -6.64 0.74 -14.65
N THR A 239 -5.65 1.33 -15.31
CA THR A 239 -5.69 1.62 -16.76
C THR A 239 -5.83 0.35 -17.59
N ILE A 240 -5.05 -0.68 -17.29
CA ILE A 240 -5.13 -1.97 -18.01
C ILE A 240 -6.52 -2.59 -17.85
N LEU A 241 -7.09 -2.58 -16.65
CA LEU A 241 -8.43 -3.11 -16.38
C LEU A 241 -9.54 -2.27 -17.01
N HIS A 242 -9.33 -0.97 -17.21
CA HIS A 242 -10.26 -0.10 -17.92
C HIS A 242 -10.32 -0.44 -19.42
N GLU A 243 -9.15 -0.67 -20.02
CA GLU A 243 -9.00 -1.01 -21.44
C GLU A 243 -9.38 -2.47 -21.73
N ASN A 244 -9.35 -3.34 -20.71
CA ASN A 244 -9.71 -4.75 -20.82
C ASN A 244 -11.22 -4.92 -21.02
N ASN A 245 -11.63 -5.75 -21.99
CA ASN A 245 -13.04 -6.01 -22.28
C ASN A 245 -13.70 -7.06 -21.35
N VAL A 246 -12.92 -7.78 -20.54
CA VAL A 246 -13.40 -8.91 -19.73
C VAL A 246 -13.65 -8.50 -18.28
N PHE A 247 -12.68 -7.82 -17.66
CA PHE A 247 -12.82 -7.23 -16.32
C PHE A 247 -13.04 -5.73 -16.38
N LYS A 248 -13.71 -5.27 -17.44
CA LYS A 248 -13.85 -3.85 -17.74
C LYS A 248 -14.40 -3.10 -16.54
N ARG A 249 -13.59 -2.18 -16.01
CA ARG A 249 -14.05 -1.25 -14.99
C ARG A 249 -14.37 0.08 -15.64
N TYR A 250 -15.61 0.52 -15.45
CA TYR A 250 -16.06 1.86 -15.85
C TYR A 250 -15.50 2.89 -14.87
N TYR A 251 -14.18 3.08 -14.90
CA TYR A 251 -13.58 4.31 -14.42
C TYR A 251 -13.86 5.38 -15.49
N GLU A 252 -14.35 6.56 -15.11
CA GLU A 252 -14.44 7.68 -16.06
C GLU A 252 -13.02 8.09 -16.46
N ALA A 253 -12.55 7.55 -17.58
CA ALA A 253 -11.19 7.75 -18.05
C ALA A 253 -10.99 9.18 -18.56
N ALA A 254 -9.80 9.72 -18.26
CA ALA A 254 -9.27 11.07 -18.48
C ALA A 254 -9.42 12.07 -17.31
N ALA A 255 -10.35 11.85 -16.38
CA ALA A 255 -10.42 12.61 -15.14
C ALA A 255 -11.11 11.76 -14.08
N TYR A 256 -10.35 11.09 -13.22
CA TYR A 256 -10.97 10.41 -12.07
C TYR A 256 -11.88 11.42 -11.35
N PRO A 257 -13.14 11.06 -11.03
CA PRO A 257 -13.98 11.91 -10.21
C PRO A 257 -13.23 12.21 -8.91
N SER A 258 -13.45 13.39 -8.34
CA SER A 258 -12.80 13.75 -7.09
C SER A 258 -13.21 12.79 -5.99
N GLU A 259 -12.24 12.21 -5.29
CA GLU A 259 -12.49 11.35 -4.14
C GLU A 259 -12.53 12.16 -2.86
N SER A 260 -13.49 11.83 -2.00
CA SER A 260 -13.60 12.44 -0.68
C SER A 260 -12.53 11.87 0.24
N ILE A 261 -11.62 12.74 0.66
CA ILE A 261 -10.60 12.45 1.68
C ILE A 261 -10.78 13.43 2.85
N SER A 262 -10.02 13.27 3.92
CA SER A 262 -10.00 14.27 5.00
C SER A 262 -8.63 14.35 5.63
N GLY A 263 -8.09 15.56 5.74
CA GLY A 263 -6.84 15.75 6.45
C GLY A 263 -6.27 17.15 6.32
N TYR A 264 -5.21 17.39 7.09
CA TYR A 264 -4.43 18.60 6.95
C TYR A 264 -3.18 18.33 6.13
N MET A 265 -2.83 19.26 5.25
CA MET A 265 -1.58 19.28 4.50
C MET A 265 -0.88 20.63 4.69
N TYR A 266 0.38 20.73 4.28
CA TYR A 266 1.17 21.95 4.39
C TYR A 266 1.59 22.43 3.01
N LEU A 267 1.36 23.70 2.72
CA LEU A 267 1.87 24.38 1.52
C LEU A 267 3.38 24.62 1.65
N LYS A 268 4.06 24.93 0.53
CA LYS A 268 5.50 25.27 0.51
C LYS A 268 5.92 26.38 1.48
N ASN A 269 5.04 27.34 1.73
CA ASN A 269 5.27 28.41 2.71
C ASN A 269 5.00 27.99 4.17
N GLY A 270 4.75 26.70 4.43
CA GLY A 270 4.44 26.17 5.77
C GLY A 270 2.99 26.34 6.21
N LYS A 271 2.13 27.01 5.43
CA LYS A 271 0.72 27.20 5.78
C LYS A 271 -0.01 25.86 5.83
N LYS A 272 -0.64 25.57 6.96
CA LYS A 272 -1.54 24.42 7.16
C LYS A 272 -2.86 24.67 6.44
N VAL A 273 -3.29 23.71 5.61
CA VAL A 273 -4.54 23.76 4.85
C VAL A 273 -5.33 22.48 5.07
N TYR A 274 -6.66 22.58 5.09
CA TYR A 274 -7.54 21.41 5.16
C TYR A 274 -7.92 20.97 3.75
N VAL A 275 -7.74 19.67 3.48
CA VAL A 275 -8.13 19.03 2.23
C VAL A 275 -9.29 18.07 2.48
N ASP A 276 -10.32 18.17 1.65
CA ASP A 276 -11.52 17.33 1.70
C ASP A 276 -11.76 16.55 0.41
N GLN A 277 -11.04 16.87 -0.66
CA GLN A 277 -11.07 16.09 -1.89
C GLN A 277 -9.70 15.97 -2.54
N VAL A 278 -9.51 14.89 -3.27
CA VAL A 278 -8.35 14.66 -4.12
C VAL A 278 -8.80 14.21 -5.51
N LYS A 279 -8.06 14.62 -6.53
CA LYS A 279 -8.30 14.25 -7.92
C LYS A 279 -6.98 13.95 -8.61
N MET A 280 -6.98 12.97 -9.50
CA MET A 280 -5.85 12.73 -10.39
C MET A 280 -6.22 13.14 -11.82
N LYS A 281 -5.36 13.96 -12.42
CA LYS A 281 -5.47 14.39 -13.83
C LYS A 281 -4.07 14.37 -14.44
N ASP A 282 -3.92 13.79 -15.63
CA ASP A 282 -2.63 13.68 -16.33
C ASP A 282 -1.51 13.09 -15.46
N ASN A 283 -1.86 12.07 -14.67
CA ASN A 283 -0.98 11.42 -13.67
C ASN A 283 -0.46 12.34 -12.55
N GLN A 284 -1.03 13.53 -12.39
CA GLN A 284 -0.75 14.47 -11.31
C GLN A 284 -1.90 14.53 -10.31
N LEU A 285 -1.56 14.62 -9.03
CA LEU A 285 -2.53 14.81 -7.97
C LEU A 285 -2.86 16.28 -7.76
N PHE A 286 -4.14 16.55 -7.55
CA PHE A 286 -4.69 17.84 -7.17
C PHE A 286 -5.53 17.66 -5.91
N TYR A 287 -5.43 18.62 -4.99
CA TYR A 287 -6.16 18.63 -3.74
C TYR A 287 -7.09 19.83 -3.69
N HIS A 288 -8.33 19.59 -3.30
CA HIS A 288 -9.27 20.65 -2.98
C HIS A 288 -8.98 21.18 -1.58
N VAL A 289 -8.80 22.49 -1.47
CA VAL A 289 -8.59 23.24 -0.25
C VAL A 289 -9.77 24.18 -0.06
N LYS A 290 -10.41 24.10 1.11
CA LYS A 290 -11.55 24.97 1.43
C LYS A 290 -11.16 26.47 1.37
N PRO A 291 -12.06 27.35 0.89
CA PRO A 291 -13.44 27.05 0.49
C PRO A 291 -13.61 26.52 -0.93
N ASN A 292 -12.71 26.80 -1.89
CA ASN A 292 -12.86 26.33 -3.28
C ASN A 292 -11.59 26.45 -4.14
N ILE A 293 -10.42 26.02 -3.64
CA ILE A 293 -9.15 26.12 -4.35
C ILE A 293 -8.60 24.73 -4.66
N TRP A 294 -8.24 24.46 -5.91
CA TRP A 294 -7.47 23.27 -6.26
C TRP A 294 -5.99 23.59 -6.35
N ILE A 295 -5.17 22.81 -5.66
CA ILE A 295 -3.70 22.92 -5.71
C ILE A 295 -3.10 21.60 -6.21
N SER A 296 -2.13 21.68 -7.11
CA SER A 296 -1.30 20.50 -7.45
C SER A 296 -0.53 20.03 -6.21
N TYR A 297 -0.28 18.72 -6.13
CA TYR A 297 0.69 18.12 -5.21
C TYR A 297 2.01 18.90 -5.20
N ASP A 298 2.46 19.39 -6.36
CA ASP A 298 3.69 20.19 -6.51
C ASP A 298 3.70 21.51 -5.75
N ASN A 299 2.56 21.96 -5.21
CA ASN A 299 2.47 23.14 -4.36
C ASN A 299 2.52 22.82 -2.86
N LEU A 300 2.55 21.54 -2.50
CA LEU A 300 2.70 21.09 -1.13
C LEU A 300 4.17 21.14 -0.70
N LYS A 301 4.40 21.33 0.59
CA LYS A 301 5.74 21.49 1.20
C LYS A 301 6.73 20.41 0.77
N ASN A 302 6.25 19.18 0.56
CA ASN A 302 7.12 18.04 0.41
C ASN A 302 7.14 17.42 -1.00
N SER A 303 6.56 18.11 -1.99
CA SER A 303 6.35 17.56 -3.32
C SER A 303 7.62 17.35 -4.14
N ASN A 304 8.66 18.15 -3.87
CA ASN A 304 9.88 18.23 -4.68
C ASN A 304 11.03 17.37 -4.15
N LYS A 305 10.81 16.56 -3.11
CA LYS A 305 11.81 15.67 -2.54
C LYS A 305 11.78 14.31 -3.27
N PHE A 306 12.07 14.32 -4.57
CA PHE A 306 12.14 13.07 -5.35
C PHE A 306 13.40 12.29 -4.98
N ALA A 307 13.26 10.98 -4.78
CA ALA A 307 14.37 10.08 -5.02
C ALA A 307 14.68 10.08 -6.54
N PRO A 308 15.93 10.29 -6.97
CA PRO A 308 16.32 10.00 -8.34
C PRO A 308 16.06 8.52 -8.63
N LYS A 309 15.84 8.19 -9.90
CA LYS A 309 15.39 6.86 -10.39
C LYS A 309 15.84 5.68 -9.53
N ALA A 310 14.86 4.88 -9.13
CA ALA A 310 15.05 3.74 -8.24
C ALA A 310 16.09 2.77 -8.81
N GLN A 311 17.23 2.70 -8.13
CA GLN A 311 18.16 1.58 -8.20
C GLN A 311 18.22 1.07 -6.78
N VAL A 312 17.82 -0.18 -6.58
CA VAL A 312 17.82 -0.83 -5.27
C VAL A 312 19.01 -1.76 -5.13
N GLY A 313 19.64 -1.77 -3.96
CA GLY A 313 20.75 -2.66 -3.68
C GLY A 313 21.27 -2.50 -2.26
N LYS A 314 22.41 -3.11 -1.97
CA LYS A 314 23.14 -2.90 -0.71
C LYS A 314 24.45 -2.19 -0.98
N ILE A 315 24.77 -1.24 -0.11
CA ILE A 315 26.05 -0.55 -0.05
C ILE A 315 26.73 -0.87 1.28
N LYS A 316 28.00 -1.28 1.23
CA LYS A 316 28.84 -1.40 2.41
C LYS A 316 29.74 -0.17 2.48
N LEU A 317 29.71 0.55 3.60
CA LEU A 317 30.46 1.79 3.75
C LEU A 317 31.93 1.49 4.07
N GLU A 318 32.85 2.04 3.27
CA GLU A 318 34.30 1.81 3.44
C GLU A 318 34.94 2.64 4.55
N HIS A 319 34.25 3.70 4.98
CA HIS A 319 34.68 4.65 6.01
C HIS A 319 33.45 5.23 6.72
N ASP A 320 33.65 6.03 7.77
CA ASP A 320 32.55 6.75 8.41
C ASP A 320 31.98 7.77 7.44
N VAL A 321 30.68 7.68 7.13
CA VAL A 321 30.04 8.53 6.12
C VAL A 321 29.06 9.51 6.76
N GLN A 322 29.21 10.78 6.41
CA GLN A 322 28.24 11.83 6.73
C GLN A 322 26.97 11.64 5.90
N VAL A 323 25.80 11.66 6.55
CA VAL A 323 24.51 11.61 5.84
C VAL A 323 24.05 13.02 5.47
N TYR A 324 23.55 13.18 4.25
CA TYR A 324 23.04 14.43 3.70
C TYR A 324 21.56 14.34 3.34
N THR A 325 20.86 15.48 3.32
CA THR A 325 19.44 15.53 2.96
C THR A 325 19.16 15.53 1.47
N ASP A 326 20.21 15.73 0.67
CA ASP A 326 20.14 15.88 -0.78
C ASP A 326 21.30 15.14 -1.45
N PRO A 327 21.12 14.69 -2.71
CA PRO A 327 22.15 13.93 -3.40
C PRO A 327 23.33 14.78 -3.87
N ALA A 328 23.27 16.12 -3.78
CA ALA A 328 24.38 17.02 -4.11
C ALA A 328 25.30 17.27 -2.90
N PHE A 329 24.93 16.75 -1.73
CA PHE A 329 25.67 16.86 -0.47
C PHE A 329 25.80 18.30 0.05
N GLU A 330 24.80 19.14 -0.21
CA GLU A 330 24.78 20.54 0.22
C GLU A 330 24.36 20.68 1.69
N LYS A 331 23.43 19.84 2.15
CA LYS A 331 22.84 19.92 3.50
C LYS A 331 23.13 18.67 4.31
N LYS A 332 23.98 18.83 5.34
CA LYS A 332 24.33 17.76 6.28
C LYS A 332 23.18 17.51 7.26
N THR A 333 22.99 16.24 7.63
CA THR A 333 22.23 15.85 8.81
C THR A 333 23.17 15.73 10.02
N GLU A 334 22.61 15.58 11.22
CA GLU A 334 23.42 15.24 12.41
C GLU A 334 23.90 13.78 12.39
N LYS A 335 23.37 12.95 11.47
CA LYS A 335 23.64 11.53 11.40
C LYS A 335 24.96 11.24 10.67
N LYS A 336 25.78 10.40 11.28
CA LYS A 336 26.94 9.76 10.66
C LYS A 336 26.76 8.25 10.71
N LEU A 337 27.12 7.60 9.63
CA LEU A 337 27.11 6.15 9.51
C LEU A 337 28.53 5.64 9.73
N ARG A 338 28.64 4.52 10.42
CA ARG A 338 29.94 3.94 10.74
C ARG A 338 30.51 3.18 9.56
N LYS A 339 31.84 3.20 9.46
CA LYS A 339 32.61 2.30 8.62
C LYS A 339 32.13 0.84 8.81
N ASP A 340 32.16 0.08 7.72
CA ASP A 340 31.77 -1.32 7.60
C ASP A 340 30.26 -1.62 7.80
N SER A 341 29.44 -0.62 8.10
CA SER A 341 27.98 -0.80 8.11
C SER A 341 27.43 -1.00 6.70
N ALA A 342 26.44 -1.87 6.57
CA ALA A 342 25.76 -2.18 5.31
C ALA A 342 24.36 -1.59 5.32
N TRP A 343 24.01 -0.88 4.24
CA TRP A 343 22.74 -0.19 4.11
C TRP A 343 22.08 -0.60 2.80
N ASN A 344 20.76 -0.75 2.83
CA ASN A 344 20.01 -0.80 1.59
C ASN A 344 19.99 0.61 0.99
N TYR A 345 20.21 0.72 -0.31
CA TYR A 345 19.96 1.94 -1.04
C TYR A 345 18.77 1.73 -1.99
N PHE A 346 18.03 2.82 -2.25
CA PHE A 346 16.79 2.82 -3.02
C PHE A 346 16.88 3.72 -4.26
N ALA A 347 17.93 4.53 -4.34
CA ALA A 347 18.25 5.33 -5.50
C ALA A 347 19.75 5.56 -5.61
N VAL A 348 20.21 5.73 -6.84
CA VAL A 348 21.59 6.10 -7.15
C VAL A 348 21.59 7.33 -8.03
N LYS A 349 22.31 8.38 -7.60
CA LYS A 349 22.59 9.56 -8.42
C LYS A 349 24.06 9.59 -8.75
N LYS A 350 24.38 9.43 -10.04
CA LYS A 350 25.74 9.65 -10.55
C LYS A 350 25.94 11.14 -10.81
N MET A 351 27.02 11.69 -10.27
CA MET A 351 27.46 13.06 -10.48
C MET A 351 28.93 13.04 -10.94
N PRO A 352 29.45 14.13 -11.55
CA PRO A 352 30.86 14.19 -11.90
C PRO A 352 31.75 13.89 -10.69
N GLY A 353 32.48 12.77 -10.75
CA GLY A 353 33.42 12.33 -9.72
C GLY A 353 32.82 11.72 -8.45
N LYS A 354 31.49 11.56 -8.33
CA LYS A 354 30.85 10.99 -7.12
C LYS A 354 29.59 10.20 -7.43
N THR A 355 29.31 9.20 -6.61
CA THR A 355 28.05 8.46 -6.63
C THR A 355 27.33 8.65 -5.31
N ALA A 356 26.11 9.19 -5.37
CA ALA A 356 25.24 9.35 -4.21
C ALA A 356 24.25 8.19 -4.14
N TYR A 357 24.16 7.56 -2.98
CA TYR A 357 23.22 6.48 -2.69
C TYR A 357 22.15 7.00 -1.72
N ASN A 358 20.88 6.86 -2.08
CA ASN A 358 19.77 7.16 -1.18
C ASN A 358 19.53 5.96 -0.29
N LEU A 359 19.63 6.12 1.02
CA LEU A 359 19.41 5.05 1.99
C LEU A 359 17.96 4.99 2.48
N GLY A 360 17.05 5.69 1.80
CA GLY A 360 15.69 5.91 2.25
C GLY A 360 15.52 7.34 2.75
N GLY A 361 14.33 7.90 2.54
CA GLY A 361 14.04 9.22 3.06
C GLY A 361 14.88 10.33 2.42
N ALA A 362 15.14 11.38 3.19
CA ALA A 362 16.14 12.40 2.87
C ALA A 362 17.54 11.97 3.35
N GLN A 363 17.99 10.75 3.02
CA GLN A 363 19.31 10.27 3.43
C GLN A 363 20.16 9.88 2.25
N TRP A 364 21.19 10.68 2.03
CA TRP A 364 22.14 10.54 0.95
C TRP A 364 23.52 10.34 1.52
N VAL A 365 24.21 9.34 0.99
CA VAL A 365 25.60 9.06 1.32
C VAL A 365 26.42 9.03 0.05
N SER A 366 27.66 9.51 0.13
CA SER A 366 28.66 9.27 -0.89
C SER A 366 29.49 8.08 -0.44
N GLN A 367 29.78 7.18 -1.37
CA GLN A 367 30.93 6.29 -1.23
C GLN A 367 32.11 6.90 -1.96
#